data_AF-A0A9X6QVI9-F1
#
_entry.id   AF-A0A9X6QVI9-F1
#
_cell.length_a   1.000
_cell.length_b   1.000
_cell.length_c   1.000
_cell.angle_alpha   90.00
_cell.angle_beta   90.00
_cell.angle_gamma   90.00
#
_symmetry.space_group_name_H-M   'P 1'
#
loop_
_entity.id
_entity.type
_entity.pdbx_description
1 polymer ?
#
loop_
_entity_poly.entity_id
_entity_poly.type
_entity_poly.pdbx_seq_one_letter_code
_entity_poly.pdbx_strand_id
1 'polypeptide(L)'
;MNEVKIKLLDMPIETRLQARDFLRVLNKQYAYLLTDKEIKAKECEAFRFYRTGCRISTTKITYIKLEKKSNVMMSNCYEIIYENKRVGYVAQMEDGWLCTTNYLNFRNINKGKVEKMRKIAVDKFLQNSGYS
;
A
#
# COMPACT_ATOMS: atom_id res chain seq x y z
N MET A 1 -8.08 -4.56 -30.32
CA MET A 1 -7.08 -3.99 -29.39
C MET A 1 -7.69 -3.57 -28.05
N ASN A 2 -8.88 -2.94 -28.06
CA ASN A 2 -9.56 -2.53 -26.81
C ASN A 2 -9.95 -3.71 -25.89
N GLU A 3 -10.44 -4.82 -26.43
CA GLU A 3 -10.87 -5.96 -25.60
C GLU A 3 -9.74 -6.62 -24.80
N VAL A 4 -8.54 -6.74 -25.40
CA VAL A 4 -7.37 -7.31 -24.71
C VAL A 4 -6.91 -6.38 -23.59
N LYS A 5 -6.86 -5.07 -23.87
CA LYS A 5 -6.54 -4.05 -22.87
C LYS A 5 -7.54 -4.11 -21.70
N ILE A 6 -8.84 -4.11 -22.00
CA ILE A 6 -9.91 -4.21 -20.99
C ILE A 6 -9.71 -5.46 -20.13
N LYS A 7 -9.54 -6.64 -20.75
CA LYS A 7 -9.28 -7.89 -20.01
C LYS A 7 -8.06 -7.79 -19.09
N LEU A 8 -6.95 -7.24 -19.56
CA LEU A 8 -5.75 -7.05 -18.74
C LEU A 8 -6.01 -6.08 -17.58
N LEU A 9 -6.74 -4.98 -17.82
CA LEU A 9 -7.14 -4.01 -16.80
C LEU A 9 -8.18 -4.55 -15.81
N ASP A 10 -8.93 -5.58 -16.17
CA ASP A 10 -9.90 -6.24 -15.29
C ASP A 10 -9.31 -7.40 -14.46
N MET A 11 -8.12 -7.91 -14.81
CA MET A 11 -7.49 -9.00 -14.04
C MET A 11 -7.27 -8.60 -12.56
N PRO A 12 -7.74 -9.37 -11.57
CA PRO A 12 -7.56 -9.01 -10.16
C PRO A 12 -6.08 -9.11 -9.75
N ILE A 13 -5.66 -8.27 -8.78
CA ILE A 13 -4.32 -8.27 -8.17
C ILE A 13 -4.47 -8.33 -6.64
N GLU A 14 -5.26 -9.27 -6.13
CA GLU A 14 -5.54 -9.40 -4.69
C GLU A 14 -4.52 -10.30 -3.99
N THR A 15 -3.92 -11.23 -4.74
CA THR A 15 -2.91 -12.16 -4.25
C THR A 15 -1.61 -12.04 -5.04
N ARG A 16 -0.48 -12.45 -4.41
CA ARG A 16 0.81 -12.48 -5.11
C ARG A 16 0.79 -13.44 -6.30
N LEU A 17 0.00 -14.50 -6.23
CA LEU A 17 -0.18 -15.46 -7.32
C LEU A 17 -0.81 -14.76 -8.54
N GLN A 18 -1.93 -14.07 -8.32
CA GLN A 18 -2.60 -13.30 -9.36
C GLN A 18 -1.69 -12.22 -9.96
N ALA A 19 -0.94 -11.49 -9.12
CA ALA A 19 0.02 -10.49 -9.59
C ALA A 19 1.11 -11.11 -10.48
N ARG A 20 1.67 -12.26 -10.08
CA ARG A 20 2.66 -13.00 -10.86
C ARG A 20 2.09 -13.45 -12.21
N ASP A 21 0.87 -13.98 -12.20
CA ASP A 21 0.25 -14.52 -13.40
C ASP A 21 -0.13 -13.41 -14.38
N PHE A 22 -0.63 -12.26 -13.89
CA PHE A 22 -0.80 -11.04 -14.69
C PHE A 22 0.52 -10.61 -15.36
N LEU A 23 1.62 -10.48 -14.59
CA LEU A 23 2.92 -10.07 -15.12
C LEU A 23 3.43 -11.05 -16.18
N ARG A 24 3.22 -12.36 -15.96
CA ARG A 24 3.60 -13.40 -16.90
C ARG A 24 2.83 -13.29 -18.22
N VAL A 25 1.52 -13.10 -18.16
CA VAL A 25 0.67 -12.96 -19.36
C VAL A 25 1.06 -11.68 -20.12
N LEU A 26 1.12 -10.55 -19.42
CA LEU A 26 1.48 -9.26 -20.01
C LEU A 26 2.84 -9.32 -20.71
N ASN A 27 3.88 -9.78 -20.01
CA ASN A 27 5.24 -9.76 -20.56
C ASN A 27 5.47 -10.80 -21.67
N LYS A 28 4.77 -11.95 -21.64
CA LYS A 28 4.96 -13.00 -22.66
C LYS A 28 4.13 -12.77 -23.92
N GLN A 29 2.92 -12.23 -23.79
CA GLN A 29 1.95 -12.20 -24.89
C GLN A 29 1.64 -10.78 -25.36
N TYR A 30 1.78 -9.77 -24.49
CA TYR A 30 1.25 -8.43 -24.74
C TYR A 30 2.24 -7.32 -24.35
N ALA A 31 3.55 -7.58 -24.41
CA ALA A 31 4.58 -6.62 -24.00
C ALA A 31 4.50 -5.27 -24.75
N TYR A 32 4.00 -5.28 -25.99
CA TYR A 32 3.77 -4.06 -26.79
C TYR A 32 2.78 -3.08 -26.13
N LEU A 33 1.88 -3.56 -25.24
CA LEU A 33 0.94 -2.73 -24.51
C LEU A 33 1.57 -1.97 -23.33
N LEU A 34 2.86 -2.20 -23.00
CA LEU A 34 3.55 -1.45 -21.94
C LEU A 34 3.78 0.03 -22.27
N THR A 35 3.51 0.43 -23.52
CA THR A 35 3.48 1.85 -23.94
C THR A 35 2.20 2.56 -23.48
N ASP A 36 1.13 1.82 -23.18
CA ASP A 36 -0.11 2.35 -22.64
C ASP A 36 0.05 2.69 -21.14
N LYS A 37 -0.35 3.91 -20.76
CA LYS A 37 -0.14 4.43 -19.41
C LYS A 37 -0.89 3.65 -18.33
N GLU A 38 -2.11 3.18 -18.61
CA GLU A 38 -2.93 2.46 -17.63
C GLU A 38 -2.40 1.04 -17.43
N ILE A 39 -2.04 0.37 -18.53
CA ILE A 39 -1.38 -0.94 -18.46
C ILE A 39 -0.05 -0.84 -17.72
N LYS A 40 0.74 0.21 -18.00
CA LYS A 40 2.01 0.42 -17.32
C LYS A 40 1.82 0.68 -15.82
N ALA A 41 0.81 1.45 -15.43
CA ALA A 41 0.49 1.70 -14.03
C ALA A 41 0.13 0.39 -13.31
N LYS A 42 -0.75 -0.41 -13.91
CA LYS A 42 -1.15 -1.72 -13.38
C LYS A 42 0.02 -2.72 -13.30
N GLU A 43 0.92 -2.69 -14.29
CA GLU A 43 2.16 -3.48 -14.26
C GLU A 43 3.07 -3.09 -13.10
N CYS A 44 3.26 -1.80 -12.86
CA CYS A 44 4.04 -1.32 -11.73
C CYS A 44 3.43 -1.77 -10.40
N GLU A 45 2.10 -1.69 -10.26
CA GLU A 45 1.37 -2.15 -9.09
C GLU A 45 1.54 -3.66 -8.87
N ALA A 46 1.29 -4.47 -9.90
CA ALA A 46 1.43 -5.93 -9.85
C ALA A 46 2.86 -6.34 -9.47
N PHE A 47 3.87 -5.71 -10.07
CA PHE A 47 5.27 -6.01 -9.80
C PHE A 47 5.64 -5.73 -8.33
N ARG A 48 5.21 -4.58 -7.79
CA ARG A 48 5.45 -4.23 -6.38
C ARG A 48 4.73 -5.19 -5.44
N PHE A 49 3.47 -5.48 -5.72
CA PHE A 49 2.66 -6.35 -4.87
C PHE A 49 3.23 -7.77 -4.84
N TYR A 50 3.62 -8.29 -5.99
CA TYR A 50 4.31 -9.57 -6.11
C TYR A 50 5.61 -9.61 -5.29
N ARG A 51 6.47 -8.59 -5.42
CA ARG A 51 7.79 -8.55 -4.78
C ARG A 51 7.73 -8.28 -3.29
N THR A 52 6.82 -7.41 -2.84
CA THR A 52 6.88 -6.82 -1.49
C THR A 52 5.64 -7.08 -0.65
N GLY A 53 4.53 -7.48 -1.28
CA GLY A 53 3.20 -7.51 -0.66
C GLY A 53 2.56 -6.14 -0.48
N CYS A 54 3.15 -5.08 -1.06
CA CYS A 54 2.62 -3.72 -1.00
C CYS A 54 2.36 -3.19 -2.42
N ARG A 55 1.29 -2.40 -2.61
CA ARG A 55 0.97 -1.79 -3.91
C ARG A 55 1.63 -0.43 -4.08
N ILE A 56 1.72 0.33 -3.00
CA ILE A 56 2.24 1.69 -2.99
C ILE A 56 3.76 1.69 -2.88
N SER A 57 4.38 2.57 -3.67
CA SER A 57 5.83 2.76 -3.60
C SER A 57 6.23 3.42 -2.28
N THR A 58 7.21 2.83 -1.59
CA THR A 58 7.78 3.43 -0.38
C THR A 58 8.48 4.76 -0.65
N THR A 59 8.92 5.02 -1.88
CA THR A 59 9.53 6.30 -2.28
C THR A 59 8.54 7.47 -2.29
N LYS A 60 7.24 7.17 -2.37
CA LYS A 60 6.17 8.18 -2.30
C LYS A 60 5.77 8.51 -0.86
N ILE A 61 6.34 7.80 0.11
CA ILE A 61 5.96 7.90 1.52
C ILE A 61 7.13 8.46 2.32
N THR A 62 6.88 9.56 3.02
CA THR A 62 7.79 10.13 4.01
C THR A 62 7.26 9.85 5.41
N TYR A 63 8.17 9.51 6.33
CA TYR A 63 7.87 9.25 7.73
C TYR A 63 8.55 10.28 8.61
N ILE A 64 7.77 11.08 9.34
CA ILE A 64 8.31 12.01 10.33
C ILE A 64 8.08 11.42 11.71
N LYS A 65 9.16 11.06 12.42
CA LYS A 65 9.06 10.50 13.77
C LYS A 65 8.56 11.58 14.73
N LEU A 66 7.52 11.25 15.50
CA LEU A 66 7.00 12.14 16.53
C LEU A 66 7.68 11.86 17.87
N GLU A 67 8.02 12.92 18.59
CA GLU A 67 8.65 12.83 19.92
C GLU A 67 7.63 12.53 21.02
N LYS A 68 6.38 13.01 20.86
CA LYS A 68 5.30 12.73 21.80
C LYS A 68 4.88 11.25 21.72
N LYS A 69 5.05 10.54 22.82
CA LYS A 69 4.54 9.17 23.03
C LYS A 69 3.28 9.23 23.90
N SER A 70 2.22 8.56 23.46
CA SER A 70 1.08 8.24 24.33
C SER A 70 1.41 6.96 25.11
N ASN A 71 0.90 6.80 26.33
CA ASN A 71 1.16 5.63 27.20
C ASN A 71 0.77 4.27 26.58
N VAL A 72 -0.01 4.30 25.49
CA VAL A 72 -0.50 3.10 24.78
C VAL A 72 0.45 2.65 23.67
N MET A 73 1.49 3.44 23.36
CA MET A 73 2.45 3.16 22.30
C MET A 73 3.73 2.55 22.90
N MET A 74 4.18 1.43 22.35
CA MET A 74 5.39 0.76 22.86
C MET A 74 6.69 1.50 22.48
N SER A 75 6.73 2.13 21.31
CA SER A 75 8.00 2.64 20.79
C SER A 75 7.82 3.85 19.88
N ASN A 76 7.70 3.63 18.57
CA ASN A 76 7.78 4.67 17.56
C ASN A 76 6.39 5.06 17.08
N CYS A 77 6.16 6.36 16.94
CA CYS A 77 5.04 6.95 16.23
C CYS A 77 5.58 7.83 15.11
N TYR A 78 4.95 7.75 13.94
CA TYR A 78 5.32 8.54 12.78
C TYR A 78 4.09 9.25 12.24
N GLU A 79 4.26 10.49 11.80
CA GLU A 79 3.38 11.11 10.81
C GLU A 79 3.72 10.58 9.42
N ILE A 80 2.69 10.22 8.66
CA ILE A 80 2.79 9.70 7.31
C ILE A 80 2.45 10.83 6.34
N ILE A 81 3.37 11.11 5.43
CA ILE A 81 3.16 12.01 4.31
C ILE A 81 3.20 11.16 3.03
N TYR A 82 2.14 11.20 2.24
CA TYR A 82 2.07 10.56 0.93
C TYR A 82 1.95 11.63 -0.14
N GLU A 83 2.87 11.62 -1.12
CA GLU A 83 2.91 12.61 -2.22
C GLU A 83 2.76 14.07 -1.73
N ASN A 84 3.57 14.44 -0.74
CA ASN A 84 3.60 15.77 -0.10
C ASN A 84 2.33 16.17 0.66
N LYS A 85 1.40 15.25 0.92
CA LYS A 85 0.22 15.48 1.75
C LYS A 85 0.26 14.63 3.01
N ARG A 86 0.00 15.24 4.17
CA ARG A 86 -0.20 14.51 5.42
C ARG A 86 -1.47 13.66 5.30
N VAL A 87 -1.33 12.35 5.52
CA VAL A 87 -2.45 11.39 5.40
C VAL A 87 -2.84 10.74 6.73
N GLY A 88 -1.95 10.74 7.73
CA GLY A 88 -2.25 10.15 9.03
C GLY A 88 -1.01 9.86 9.85
N TYR A 89 -1.15 8.90 10.76
CA TYR A 89 -0.11 8.45 11.67
C TYR A 89 0.01 6.94 11.65
N VAL A 90 1.22 6.44 11.91
CA VAL A 90 1.48 5.01 12.15
C VAL A 90 2.27 4.86 13.44
N ALA A 91 1.83 3.97 14.32
CA ALA A 91 2.47 3.70 15.60
C ALA A 91 2.70 2.19 15.81
N GLN A 92 3.75 1.87 16.54
CA GLN A 92 4.02 0.51 17.00
C GLN A 92 3.28 0.24 18.32
N MET A 93 2.38 -0.72 18.27
CA MET A 93 1.65 -1.32 19.39
C MET A 93 2.30 -2.66 19.75
N GLU A 94 1.78 -3.31 20.80
CA GLU A 94 2.20 -4.65 21.23
C GLU A 94 2.02 -5.71 20.12
N ASP A 95 0.84 -5.73 19.49
CA ASP A 95 0.50 -6.72 18.47
C ASP A 95 1.02 -6.40 17.05
N GLY A 96 1.66 -5.24 16.87
CA GLY A 96 2.20 -4.80 15.58
C GLY A 96 1.98 -3.32 15.28
N TRP A 97 1.83 -2.98 13.99
CA TRP A 97 1.73 -1.61 13.51
C TRP A 97 0.29 -1.24 13.19
N LEU A 98 -0.15 -0.09 13.69
CA LEU A 98 -1.48 0.45 13.46
C LEU A 98 -1.40 1.82 12.80
N CYS A 99 -2.28 2.08 11.83
CA CYS A 99 -2.41 3.35 11.14
C CYS A 99 -3.76 4.02 11.42
N THR A 100 -3.78 5.35 11.52
CA THR A 100 -5.00 6.15 11.77
C THR A 100 -4.86 7.56 11.19
N THR A 101 -5.97 8.18 10.79
CA THR A 101 -6.00 9.59 10.37
C THR A 101 -5.88 10.57 11.54
N ASN A 102 -6.31 10.15 12.74
CA ASN A 102 -6.31 10.97 13.96
C ASN A 102 -5.41 10.33 15.04
N TYR A 103 -4.46 11.10 15.56
CA TYR A 103 -3.52 10.68 16.59
C TYR A 103 -4.23 10.20 17.87
N LEU A 104 -5.35 10.80 18.24
CA LEU A 104 -6.08 10.44 19.47
C LEU A 104 -6.72 9.04 19.38
N ASN A 105 -6.96 8.55 18.17
CA ASN A 105 -7.62 7.25 17.96
C ASN A 105 -6.73 6.06 18.30
N PHE A 106 -5.42 6.26 18.53
CA PHE A 106 -4.52 5.19 18.95
C PHE A 106 -4.93 4.55 20.29
N ARG A 107 -5.72 5.24 21.11
CA ARG A 107 -6.26 4.69 22.37
C ARG A 107 -7.38 3.69 22.16
N ASN A 108 -8.00 3.65 20.97
CA ASN A 108 -9.09 2.74 20.61
C ASN A 108 -8.55 1.56 19.77
N ILE A 109 -7.62 0.80 20.34
CA ILE A 109 -6.81 -0.24 19.66
C ILE A 109 -7.69 -1.29 18.96
N ASN A 110 -8.87 -1.60 19.49
CA ASN A 110 -9.78 -2.61 18.96
C ASN A 110 -10.46 -2.24 17.62
N LYS A 111 -10.30 -1.02 17.11
CA LYS A 111 -10.98 -0.58 15.87
C LYS A 111 -10.14 -0.72 14.60
N GLY A 112 -8.88 -1.14 14.67
CA GLY A 112 -8.00 -1.24 13.51
C GLY A 112 -7.45 -2.64 13.25
N LYS A 113 -7.28 -3.01 11.97
CA LYS A 113 -6.48 -4.18 11.60
C LYS A 113 -5.01 -3.86 11.85
N VAL A 114 -4.41 -4.56 12.81
CA VAL A 114 -2.98 -4.42 13.14
C VAL A 114 -2.17 -5.29 12.19
N GLU A 115 -1.10 -4.72 11.62
CA GLU A 115 -0.24 -5.44 10.68
C GLU A 115 1.15 -5.68 11.30
N LYS A 116 1.74 -6.85 11.04
CA LYS A 116 3.06 -7.20 11.59
C LYS A 116 4.19 -6.27 11.12
N MET A 117 4.05 -5.64 9.94
CA MET A 117 5.08 -4.78 9.36
C MET A 117 4.54 -3.37 9.10
N ARG A 118 5.29 -2.34 9.51
CA ARG A 118 4.95 -0.91 9.29
C ARG A 118 4.55 -0.62 7.84
N LYS A 119 5.36 -1.09 6.88
CA LYS A 119 5.13 -0.84 5.45
C LYS A 119 3.76 -1.38 4.98
N ILE A 120 3.34 -2.53 5.51
CA ILE A 120 2.08 -3.18 5.14
C ILE A 120 0.91 -2.45 5.80
N ALA A 121 1.06 -2.04 7.07
CA ALA A 121 0.09 -1.21 7.76
C ALA A 121 -0.22 0.07 6.97
N VAL A 122 0.83 0.76 6.50
CA VAL A 122 0.73 2.02 5.78
C VAL A 122 0.14 1.80 4.38
N ASP A 123 0.60 0.78 3.66
CA ASP A 123 0.08 0.44 2.33
C ASP A 123 -1.43 0.13 2.35
N LYS A 124 -1.88 -0.72 3.28
CA LYS A 124 -3.31 -1.03 3.45
C LYS A 124 -4.12 0.20 3.88
N PHE A 125 -3.59 1.01 4.78
CA PHE A 125 -4.22 2.26 5.21
C PHE A 125 -4.48 3.21 4.04
N LEU A 126 -3.47 3.42 3.20
CA LEU A 126 -3.57 4.28 2.03
C LEU A 126 -4.57 3.72 1.00
N GLN A 127 -4.52 2.43 0.69
CA GLN A 127 -5.49 1.77 -0.21
C GLN A 127 -6.93 1.92 0.28
N ASN A 128 -7.18 1.65 1.56
CA ASN A 128 -8.51 1.78 2.17
C ASN A 128 -8.99 3.25 2.21
N SER A 129 -8.06 4.21 2.15
CA SER A 129 -8.37 5.64 2.12
C SER A 129 -8.56 6.18 0.70
N GLY A 130 -8.52 5.32 -0.32
CA GLY A 130 -8.70 5.70 -1.72
C GLY A 130 -7.43 6.17 -2.44
N TYR A 131 -6.24 5.96 -1.84
CA TYR A 131 -4.97 6.19 -2.53
C TYR A 131 -4.54 4.91 -3.25
N SER A 132 -4.38 4.97 -4.57
CA SER A 132 -3.88 3.88 -5.42
C SER A 132 -2.71 4.33 -6.28
#